data_AF-A0A7M3Y730-F1
#
_entry.id   AF-A0A7M3Y730-F1
#
_cell.length_a   1.000
_cell.length_b   1.000
_cell.length_c   1.000
_cell.angle_alpha   90.00
_cell.angle_beta   90.00
_cell.angle_gamma   90.00
#
_symmetry.space_group_name_H-M   'P 1'
#
loop_
_entity.id
_entity.type
_entity.pdbx_description
1 polymer ?
#
loop_
_entity_poly.entity_id
_entity_poly.type
_entity_poly.pdbx_seq_one_letter_code
_entity_poly.pdbx_strand_id
1 'polypeptide(L)'
;MAVLIAMFAMVTSWVPMSAPSNELPANNESREQLEGPTLEERCSSITFEDMFDYSSAIFEVEIASDWESADVHAIAWVNGTFADIVRTNLDTFVAEVYPSGDDGWISTDEREGVRAIASECVEHTLTRIGMRDGGPHRGGVGTDWKNISWTEDEVLVEEWNLVPEDHSQVRSCSGWGSSSDCVEIPVVPNSDRDCDTNIAATAEIDECRLMLWLNASLTINNINSPDEFTIAFNASNLSNIVYNFHFPHTEELRLDMWEECEGRNVEVEIDEYAGEAPLRGTCLGDASSSYQLIENDDGSLTYSIEPNMPIWPIGEDLFADFTTAPIPIDNPPAWTESAPEDDAWFPKSSGGQQVIANWQE
;
A
#
# COMPACT_ATOMS: atom_id res chain seq x y z
N MET A 1 -78.97 -10.79 60.87
CA MET A 1 -78.64 -9.80 61.92
C MET A 1 -77.21 -9.35 61.65
N ALA A 2 -77.00 -8.03 61.45
CA ALA A 2 -75.79 -7.31 61.02
C ALA A 2 -75.29 -7.66 59.60
N VAL A 3 -75.42 -6.85 58.52
CA VAL A 3 -75.29 -5.39 58.29
C VAL A 3 -73.93 -4.85 58.73
N LEU A 4 -73.05 -4.60 57.76
CA LEU A 4 -71.86 -3.76 57.90
C LEU A 4 -71.91 -2.69 56.81
N ILE A 5 -72.33 -1.50 57.23
CA ILE A 5 -72.20 -0.21 56.57
C ILE A 5 -71.06 0.52 57.27
N ALA A 6 -70.08 1.04 56.52
CA ALA A 6 -69.23 2.18 56.87
C ALA A 6 -68.51 2.63 55.59
N MET A 7 -69.12 3.46 54.74
CA MET A 7 -68.99 4.93 54.69
C MET A 7 -67.56 5.49 54.86
N PHE A 8 -66.97 5.80 53.70
CA PHE A 8 -66.19 7.00 53.32
C PHE A 8 -65.73 7.96 54.43
N ALA A 9 -64.40 8.12 54.53
CA ALA A 9 -63.76 9.36 54.96
C ALA A 9 -62.60 9.67 53.98
N MET A 10 -62.75 10.76 53.23
CA MET A 10 -61.70 11.36 52.40
C MET A 10 -60.59 11.90 53.30
N VAL A 11 -59.35 11.48 53.06
CA VAL A 11 -58.16 12.26 53.39
C VAL A 11 -57.38 12.42 52.10
N THR A 12 -57.52 13.60 51.51
CA THR A 12 -56.68 14.09 50.43
C THR A 12 -55.26 14.27 50.95
N SER A 13 -54.36 13.37 50.57
CA SER A 13 -52.92 13.61 50.63
C SER A 13 -52.46 13.91 49.21
N TRP A 14 -52.19 15.19 48.96
CA TRP A 14 -51.44 15.63 47.80
C TRP A 14 -50.00 15.12 47.95
N VAL A 15 -49.66 14.11 47.16
CA VAL A 15 -48.26 13.76 46.90
C VAL A 15 -47.89 14.44 45.59
N PRO A 16 -46.80 15.22 45.51
CA PRO A 16 -46.33 15.74 44.25
C PRO A 16 -45.95 14.53 43.38
N MET A 17 -46.66 14.36 42.28
CA MET A 17 -46.29 13.41 41.23
C MET A 17 -45.13 14.02 40.45
N SER A 18 -43.96 14.13 41.09
CA SER A 18 -42.70 14.16 40.39
C SER A 18 -42.50 12.74 39.84
N ALA A 19 -42.96 12.52 38.60
CA ALA A 19 -42.47 11.39 37.84
C ALA A 19 -40.94 11.51 37.83
N PRO A 20 -40.18 10.50 38.28
CA PRO A 20 -38.79 10.42 37.87
C PRO A 20 -38.84 10.31 36.35
N SER A 21 -38.34 11.33 35.66
CA SER A 21 -37.88 11.18 34.29
C SER A 21 -36.81 10.11 34.33
N ASN A 22 -37.20 8.85 34.16
CA ASN A 22 -36.29 7.82 33.66
C ASN A 22 -36.04 8.16 32.18
N GLU A 23 -35.38 9.29 31.94
CA GLU A 23 -34.45 9.33 30.84
C GLU A 23 -33.40 8.30 31.22
N LEU A 24 -33.46 7.16 30.54
CA LEU A 24 -32.31 6.28 30.45
C LEU A 24 -31.13 7.19 30.11
N PRO A 25 -30.02 7.18 30.87
CA PRO A 25 -28.84 7.86 30.39
C PRO A 25 -28.63 7.33 28.97
N ALA A 26 -28.64 8.23 27.99
CA ALA A 26 -28.11 7.95 26.68
C ALA A 26 -26.61 7.76 26.89
N ASN A 27 -26.26 6.59 27.43
CA ASN A 27 -24.94 6.06 27.32
C ASN A 27 -24.85 5.75 25.83
N ASN A 28 -24.29 6.70 25.10
CA ASN A 28 -23.69 6.43 23.82
C ASN A 28 -22.46 5.55 24.15
N GLU A 29 -22.73 4.32 24.59
CA GLU A 29 -21.72 3.28 24.55
C GLU A 29 -21.49 3.09 23.05
N SER A 30 -20.44 3.74 22.55
CA SER A 30 -19.73 3.22 21.40
C SER A 30 -19.62 1.72 21.65
N ARG A 31 -20.12 0.93 20.69
CA ARG A 31 -19.99 -0.53 20.73
C ARG A 31 -18.53 -0.87 20.46
N GLU A 32 -17.63 -0.47 21.36
CA GLU A 32 -16.30 -1.02 21.50
C GLU A 32 -16.47 -2.42 22.08
N GLN A 33 -16.86 -3.35 21.21
CA GLN A 33 -16.88 -4.76 21.54
C GLN A 33 -16.20 -5.51 20.41
N LEU A 34 -14.88 -5.35 20.33
CA LEU A 34 -13.99 -6.30 19.68
C LEU A 34 -12.87 -6.59 20.67
N GLU A 35 -12.88 -7.79 21.26
CA GLU A 35 -11.67 -8.36 21.86
C GLU A 35 -10.76 -8.78 20.68
N GLY A 36 -9.97 -7.82 20.18
CA GLY A 36 -9.05 -7.95 19.05
C GLY A 36 -8.34 -6.62 18.79
N PRO A 37 -7.23 -6.60 18.02
CA PRO A 37 -6.61 -5.35 17.59
C PRO A 37 -7.59 -4.51 16.77
N THR A 38 -7.50 -3.18 16.86
CA THR A 38 -8.34 -2.25 16.07
C THR A 38 -8.08 -2.43 14.57
N LEU A 39 -8.99 -1.95 13.72
CA LEU A 39 -8.79 -1.95 12.26
C LEU A 39 -7.47 -1.26 11.89
N GLU A 40 -7.22 -0.09 12.47
CA GLU A 40 -5.96 0.66 12.36
C GLU A 40 -4.73 -0.18 12.75
N GLU A 41 -4.77 -0.87 13.90
CA GLU A 41 -3.67 -1.74 14.35
C GLU A 41 -3.40 -2.91 13.39
N ARG A 42 -4.44 -3.42 12.73
CA ARG A 42 -4.30 -4.50 11.73
C ARG A 42 -3.72 -3.98 10.42
N CYS A 43 -4.24 -2.87 9.93
CA CYS A 43 -3.88 -2.30 8.64
C CYS A 43 -2.47 -1.67 8.65
N SER A 44 -2.06 -1.07 9.77
CA SER A 44 -0.71 -0.50 9.95
C SER A 44 0.44 -1.50 9.98
N SER A 45 0.13 -2.80 10.04
CA SER A 45 1.12 -3.87 9.99
C SER A 45 1.35 -4.45 8.58
N ILE A 46 0.57 -4.01 7.58
CA ILE A 46 0.65 -4.51 6.21
C ILE A 46 0.87 -3.38 5.21
N THR A 47 1.22 -3.75 3.99
CA THR A 47 1.26 -2.83 2.85
C THR A 47 -0.01 -2.98 2.02
N PHE A 48 -0.37 -1.97 1.22
CA PHE A 48 -1.54 -2.06 0.34
C PHE A 48 -1.49 -3.29 -0.57
N GLU A 49 -0.30 -3.60 -1.08
CA GLU A 49 -0.05 -4.73 -1.98
C GLU A 49 -0.27 -6.09 -1.30
N ASP A 50 -0.23 -6.16 0.03
CA ASP A 50 -0.51 -7.37 0.81
C ASP A 50 -1.98 -7.48 1.24
N MET A 51 -2.79 -6.43 1.03
CA MET A 51 -4.21 -6.42 1.46
C MET A 51 -5.09 -7.31 0.58
N PHE A 52 -4.78 -7.41 -0.72
CA PHE A 52 -5.56 -8.19 -1.67
C PHE A 52 -4.68 -9.08 -2.55
N ASP A 53 -5.13 -10.31 -2.78
CA ASP A 53 -4.54 -11.18 -3.79
C ASP A 53 -4.94 -10.70 -5.19
N TYR A 54 -3.94 -10.42 -6.04
CA TYR A 54 -4.16 -10.04 -7.44
C TYR A 54 -3.28 -10.84 -8.38
N SER A 55 -3.72 -10.94 -9.63
CA SER A 55 -2.96 -11.58 -10.71
C SER A 55 -1.98 -10.61 -11.39
N SER A 56 -2.33 -9.33 -11.42
CA SER A 56 -1.46 -8.25 -11.88
C SER A 56 -1.97 -6.91 -11.38
N ALA A 57 -1.08 -5.94 -11.19
CA ALA A 57 -1.44 -4.58 -10.83
C ALA A 57 -0.54 -3.55 -11.52
N ILE A 58 -1.08 -2.36 -11.77
CA ILE A 58 -0.34 -1.20 -12.28
C ILE A 58 -0.63 -0.03 -11.35
N PHE A 59 0.43 0.68 -10.95
CA PHE A 59 0.39 1.89 -10.14
C PHE A 59 0.98 3.04 -10.94
N GLU A 60 0.19 4.08 -11.14
CA GLU A 60 0.63 5.36 -11.67
C GLU A 60 0.80 6.32 -10.50
N VAL A 61 2.02 6.77 -10.24
CA VAL A 61 2.40 7.66 -9.14
C VAL A 61 2.85 8.99 -9.74
N GLU A 62 2.03 10.03 -9.59
CA GLU A 62 2.30 11.37 -10.10
C GLU A 62 2.86 12.24 -8.98
N ILE A 63 4.17 12.51 -9.02
CA ILE A 63 4.84 13.35 -8.03
C ILE A 63 4.47 14.81 -8.29
N ALA A 64 3.95 15.51 -7.27
CA ALA A 64 3.58 16.90 -7.39
C ALA A 64 4.81 17.81 -7.57
N SER A 65 4.60 18.99 -8.17
CA SER A 65 5.69 19.94 -8.43
C SER A 65 6.35 20.53 -7.19
N ASP A 66 5.70 20.43 -6.03
CA ASP A 66 6.28 20.80 -4.73
C ASP A 66 7.16 19.70 -4.14
N TRP A 67 7.11 18.48 -4.69
CA TRP A 67 7.82 17.29 -4.21
C TRP A 67 7.44 16.85 -2.78
N GLU A 68 6.38 17.43 -2.23
CA GLU A 68 5.88 17.16 -0.88
C GLU A 68 4.63 16.25 -0.91
N SER A 69 4.09 15.96 -2.10
CA SER A 69 2.92 15.12 -2.29
C SER A 69 2.97 14.35 -3.61
N ALA A 70 2.11 13.33 -3.73
CA ALA A 70 1.90 12.61 -4.98
C ALA A 70 0.49 12.04 -5.07
N ASP A 71 -0.07 12.00 -6.29
CA ASP A 71 -1.32 11.31 -6.58
C ASP A 71 -1.05 9.89 -7.06
N VAL A 72 -1.81 8.92 -6.57
CA VAL A 72 -1.68 7.50 -6.90
C VAL A 72 -2.97 6.99 -7.52
N HIS A 73 -2.85 6.49 -8.74
CA HIS A 73 -3.92 5.77 -9.42
C HIS A 73 -3.47 4.34 -9.66
N ALA A 74 -4.17 3.37 -9.07
CA ALA A 74 -3.85 1.96 -9.27
C ALA A 74 -5.02 1.17 -9.85
N ILE A 75 -4.69 0.16 -10.65
CA ILE A 75 -5.62 -0.84 -11.15
C ILE A 75 -5.04 -2.22 -10.85
N ALA A 76 -5.81 -3.05 -10.16
CA ALA A 76 -5.46 -4.45 -9.94
C ALA A 76 -6.50 -5.37 -10.58
N TRP A 77 -6.02 -6.42 -11.24
CA TRP A 77 -6.84 -7.47 -11.83
C TRP A 77 -6.77 -8.73 -11.00
N VAL A 78 -7.93 -9.25 -10.65
CA VAL A 78 -8.10 -10.45 -9.82
C VAL A 78 -8.80 -11.51 -10.65
N ASN A 79 -8.03 -12.45 -11.18
CA ASN A 79 -8.52 -13.49 -12.10
C ASN A 79 -8.54 -14.88 -11.45
N GLY A 80 -9.34 -15.77 -12.01
CA GLY A 80 -9.45 -17.17 -11.60
C GLY A 80 -9.85 -17.26 -10.13
N THR A 81 -9.24 -18.21 -9.42
CA THR A 81 -9.54 -18.48 -8.02
C THR A 81 -9.14 -17.34 -7.07
N PHE A 82 -8.30 -16.40 -7.49
CA PHE A 82 -8.00 -15.22 -6.67
C PHE A 82 -9.27 -14.39 -6.41
N ALA A 83 -10.21 -14.36 -7.35
CA ALA A 83 -11.46 -13.62 -7.15
C ALA A 83 -12.33 -14.25 -6.03
N ASP A 84 -12.23 -15.56 -5.84
CA ASP A 84 -12.93 -16.26 -4.75
C ASP A 84 -12.26 -15.97 -3.41
N ILE A 85 -10.93 -15.96 -3.39
CA ILE A 85 -10.14 -15.65 -2.19
C ILE A 85 -10.42 -14.22 -1.75
N VAL A 86 -10.37 -13.25 -2.67
CA VAL A 86 -10.69 -11.85 -2.38
C VAL A 86 -12.11 -11.69 -1.84
N ARG A 87 -13.13 -12.31 -2.47
CA ARG A 87 -14.51 -12.27 -1.95
C ARG A 87 -14.64 -12.89 -0.56
N THR A 88 -13.96 -14.02 -0.32
CA THR A 88 -13.98 -14.70 0.98
C THR A 88 -13.33 -13.85 2.07
N ASN A 89 -12.18 -13.24 1.78
CA ASN A 89 -11.50 -12.35 2.71
C ASN A 89 -12.37 -11.13 3.02
N LEU A 90 -12.96 -10.50 2.00
CA LEU A 90 -13.84 -9.34 2.15
C LEU A 90 -15.11 -9.65 2.95
N ASP A 91 -15.73 -10.80 2.73
CA ASP A 91 -16.87 -11.28 3.55
C ASP A 91 -16.47 -11.43 5.03
N THR A 92 -15.29 -11.98 5.29
CA THR A 92 -14.74 -12.09 6.65
C THR A 92 -14.50 -10.71 7.28
N PHE A 93 -13.93 -9.77 6.53
CA PHE A 93 -13.66 -8.41 7.03
C PHE A 93 -14.93 -7.62 7.33
N VAL A 94 -15.95 -7.74 6.47
CA VAL A 94 -17.19 -6.96 6.61
C VAL A 94 -18.03 -7.42 7.80
N ALA A 95 -17.85 -8.66 8.27
CA ALA A 95 -18.55 -9.23 9.43
C ALA A 95 -18.39 -8.43 10.73
N GLU A 96 -17.33 -7.63 10.84
CA GLU A 96 -17.10 -6.74 11.99
C GLU A 96 -18.06 -5.55 12.01
N VAL A 97 -18.60 -5.18 10.85
CA VAL A 97 -19.45 -3.99 10.65
C VAL A 97 -20.89 -4.39 10.29
N TYR A 98 -21.07 -5.45 9.51
CA TYR A 98 -22.36 -5.93 9.03
C TYR A 98 -22.70 -7.30 9.62
N PRO A 99 -23.86 -7.45 10.30
CA PRO A 99 -24.29 -8.72 10.88
C PRO A 99 -24.51 -9.87 9.88
N SER A 100 -24.52 -9.59 8.58
CA SER A 100 -24.68 -10.56 7.50
C SER A 100 -23.34 -11.08 6.95
N GLY A 101 -22.21 -10.48 7.31
CA GLY A 101 -20.89 -10.96 6.86
C GLY A 101 -20.46 -12.26 7.54
N ASP A 102 -19.42 -12.89 6.97
CA ASP A 102 -18.87 -14.21 7.33
C ASP A 102 -19.94 -15.33 7.26
N ASP A 103 -20.81 -15.24 6.26
CA ASP A 103 -21.85 -16.25 5.99
C ASP A 103 -21.60 -17.05 4.69
N GLY A 104 -20.51 -16.73 3.98
CA GLY A 104 -20.13 -17.32 2.70
C GLY A 104 -20.85 -16.73 1.49
N TRP A 105 -21.56 -15.62 1.67
CA TRP A 105 -22.22 -14.84 0.64
C TRP A 105 -21.76 -13.39 0.72
N ILE A 106 -21.73 -12.73 -0.44
CA ILE A 106 -21.45 -11.30 -0.51
C ILE A 106 -22.58 -10.60 -1.23
N SER A 107 -23.10 -9.54 -0.61
CA SER A 107 -24.30 -8.85 -1.06
C SER A 107 -24.04 -7.44 -1.56
N THR A 108 -24.99 -6.91 -2.34
CA THR A 108 -24.97 -5.51 -2.79
C THR A 108 -25.08 -4.52 -1.63
N ASP A 109 -25.67 -4.91 -0.51
CA ASP A 109 -25.77 -4.06 0.69
C ASP A 109 -24.43 -4.00 1.44
N GLU A 110 -23.64 -5.09 1.45
CA GLU A 110 -22.30 -5.14 2.06
C GLU A 110 -21.23 -4.46 1.20
N ARG A 111 -21.45 -4.39 -0.12
CA ARG A 111 -20.49 -3.83 -1.08
C ARG A 111 -20.01 -2.41 -0.73
N GLU A 112 -20.91 -1.54 -0.25
CA GLU A 112 -20.52 -0.19 0.18
C GLU A 112 -19.72 -0.21 1.49
N GLY A 113 -20.05 -1.14 2.39
CA GLY A 113 -19.25 -1.39 3.60
C GLY A 113 -17.84 -1.86 3.28
N VAL A 114 -17.71 -2.78 2.34
CA VAL A 114 -16.42 -3.27 1.84
C VAL A 114 -15.56 -2.14 1.30
N ARG A 115 -16.12 -1.26 0.46
CA ARG A 115 -15.39 -0.12 -0.11
C ARG A 115 -14.94 0.87 0.96
N ALA A 116 -15.80 1.15 1.94
CA ALA A 116 -15.48 2.03 3.05
C ALA A 116 -14.34 1.46 3.92
N ILE A 117 -14.45 0.20 4.34
CA ILE A 117 -13.43 -0.47 5.16
C ILE A 117 -12.11 -0.60 4.41
N ALA A 118 -12.15 -0.93 3.11
CA ALA A 118 -10.95 -1.00 2.29
C ALA A 118 -10.25 0.36 2.23
N SER A 119 -10.99 1.44 2.01
CA SER A 119 -10.43 2.80 1.95
C SER A 119 -9.82 3.21 3.30
N GLU A 120 -10.53 2.99 4.40
CA GLU A 120 -10.04 3.25 5.77
C GLU A 120 -8.80 2.42 6.10
N CYS A 121 -8.77 1.15 5.69
CA CYS A 121 -7.62 0.29 5.93
C CYS A 121 -6.38 0.78 5.17
N VAL A 122 -6.53 1.16 3.90
CA VAL A 122 -5.42 1.66 3.05
C VAL A 122 -4.76 2.86 3.71
N GLU A 123 -5.53 3.81 4.23
CA GLU A 123 -5.01 5.02 4.91
C GLU A 123 -4.01 4.70 6.03
N HIS A 124 -4.19 3.55 6.69
CA HIS A 124 -3.32 3.11 7.76
C HIS A 124 -2.18 2.19 7.30
N THR A 125 -2.21 1.67 6.06
CA THR A 125 -1.15 0.77 5.56
C THR A 125 0.20 1.47 5.38
N LEU A 126 1.27 0.69 5.46
CA LEU A 126 2.62 1.16 5.13
C LEU A 126 2.81 1.21 3.62
N THR A 127 3.48 2.26 3.15
CA THR A 127 3.93 2.34 1.76
C THR A 127 5.24 1.57 1.59
N ARG A 128 5.44 0.99 0.41
CA ARG A 128 6.69 0.32 0.03
C ARG A 128 7.74 1.29 -0.54
N ILE A 129 7.40 2.58 -0.62
CA ILE A 129 8.17 3.60 -1.30
C ILE A 129 8.80 4.49 -0.23
N GLY A 130 10.10 4.72 -0.34
CA GLY A 130 10.82 5.76 0.38
C GLY A 130 11.47 6.72 -0.59
N MET A 131 11.57 7.99 -0.23
CA MET A 131 12.19 8.99 -1.08
C MET A 131 13.04 9.93 -0.24
N ARG A 132 14.22 10.34 -0.70
CA ARG A 132 15.05 11.23 0.10
C ARG A 132 15.95 12.12 -0.74
N ASP A 133 16.05 13.39 -0.34
CA ASP A 133 16.89 14.37 -1.00
C ASP A 133 18.36 14.32 -0.55
N GLY A 134 19.21 14.92 -1.38
CA GLY A 134 20.64 15.02 -1.16
C GLY A 134 21.45 13.89 -1.80
N GLY A 135 22.75 13.93 -1.50
CA GLY A 135 23.71 13.01 -2.11
C GLY A 135 23.36 11.54 -1.82
N PRO A 136 23.56 10.63 -2.79
CA PRO A 136 23.17 9.24 -2.65
C PRO A 136 23.67 8.57 -1.38
N HIS A 137 22.74 8.16 -0.52
CA HIS A 137 22.98 7.39 0.68
C HIS A 137 21.90 6.30 0.82
N ARG A 138 22.25 5.20 1.47
CA ARG A 138 21.33 4.09 1.74
C ARG A 138 21.01 3.94 3.23
N GLY A 139 21.90 4.45 4.09
CA GLY A 139 21.80 4.38 5.55
C GLY A 139 22.68 5.40 6.27
N GLY A 140 22.69 5.32 7.60
CA GLY A 140 23.33 6.28 8.49
C GLY A 140 22.39 6.75 9.59
N VAL A 141 22.92 7.40 10.64
CA VAL A 141 22.11 7.93 11.75
C VAL A 141 21.07 8.92 11.21
N GLY A 142 19.78 8.65 11.45
CA GLY A 142 18.67 9.46 10.95
C GLY A 142 18.25 9.16 9.51
N THR A 143 18.66 8.03 8.95
CA THR A 143 18.09 7.51 7.69
C THR A 143 16.86 6.69 8.04
N ASP A 144 15.70 7.25 7.71
CA ASP A 144 14.41 6.56 7.76
C ASP A 144 13.78 6.68 6.37
N TRP A 145 13.48 5.53 5.76
CA TRP A 145 12.84 5.43 4.45
C TRP A 145 11.31 5.46 4.53
N LYS A 146 10.74 5.47 5.74
CA LYS A 146 9.29 5.55 5.99
C LYS A 146 8.83 7.00 6.05
N ASN A 147 9.15 7.74 5.00
CA ASN A 147 8.83 9.16 4.93
C ASN A 147 7.61 9.45 4.05
N ILE A 148 7.04 8.43 3.42
CA ILE A 148 5.86 8.51 2.56
C ILE A 148 4.70 7.77 3.23
N SER A 149 3.58 8.47 3.40
CA SER A 149 2.35 7.94 3.98
C SER A 149 1.14 8.36 3.17
N TRP A 150 0.06 7.60 3.25
CA TRP A 150 -1.23 8.01 2.70
C TRP A 150 -1.72 9.28 3.39
N THR A 151 -2.36 10.16 2.62
CA THR A 151 -3.02 11.35 3.16
C THR A 151 -4.40 10.95 3.69
N GLU A 152 -4.69 11.32 4.94
CA GLU A 152 -5.97 11.07 5.62
C GLU A 152 -7.14 11.65 4.82
N ASP A 153 -8.26 10.91 4.75
CA ASP A 153 -9.49 11.27 4.01
C ASP A 153 -9.33 11.43 2.48
N GLU A 154 -8.17 11.09 1.93
CA GLU A 154 -7.87 11.19 0.49
C GLU A 154 -7.56 9.83 -0.12
N VAL A 155 -8.22 8.78 0.36
CA VAL A 155 -8.12 7.43 -0.20
C VAL A 155 -9.48 6.90 -0.61
N LEU A 156 -9.58 6.43 -1.84
CA LEU A 156 -10.80 5.84 -2.40
C LEU A 156 -10.48 4.52 -3.08
N VAL A 157 -11.08 3.44 -2.57
CA VAL A 157 -11.07 2.13 -3.21
C VAL A 157 -12.41 1.86 -3.90
N GLU A 158 -12.35 1.57 -5.19
CA GLU A 158 -13.51 1.14 -5.98
C GLU A 158 -13.31 -0.30 -6.48
N GLU A 159 -14.41 -0.95 -6.83
CA GLU A 159 -14.37 -2.30 -7.38
C GLU A 159 -15.33 -2.47 -8.56
N TRP A 160 -15.05 -3.46 -9.38
CA TRP A 160 -15.97 -3.98 -10.38
C TRP A 160 -16.10 -5.48 -10.25
N ASN A 161 -17.35 -5.92 -10.32
CA ASN A 161 -17.76 -7.32 -10.34
C ASN A 161 -17.57 -8.06 -9.00
N LEU A 162 -17.52 -7.37 -7.86
CA LEU A 162 -17.60 -8.00 -6.53
C LEU A 162 -18.87 -8.82 -6.38
N VAL A 163 -20.01 -8.26 -6.81
CA VAL A 163 -21.32 -8.93 -6.87
C VAL A 163 -21.83 -8.86 -8.32
N PRO A 164 -21.54 -9.87 -9.17
CA PRO A 164 -22.02 -9.91 -10.55
C PRO A 164 -23.55 -10.02 -10.59
N GLU A 165 -24.22 -9.15 -11.35
CA GLU A 165 -25.69 -9.09 -11.41
C GLU A 165 -26.30 -10.34 -12.07
N ASP A 166 -25.64 -10.88 -13.09
CA ASP A 166 -26.09 -12.02 -13.89
C ASP A 166 -25.51 -13.37 -13.42
N HIS A 167 -25.03 -13.43 -12.18
CA HIS A 167 -24.44 -14.64 -11.60
C HIS A 167 -25.45 -15.79 -11.52
N SER A 168 -25.06 -17.00 -11.95
CA SER A 168 -25.97 -18.16 -12.01
C SER A 168 -26.60 -18.57 -10.67
N GLN A 169 -25.94 -18.22 -9.57
CA GLN A 169 -26.37 -18.50 -8.19
C GLN A 169 -26.90 -17.27 -7.43
N VAL A 170 -27.17 -16.16 -8.12
CA VAL A 170 -27.71 -14.95 -7.48
C VAL A 170 -29.03 -15.22 -6.78
N ARG A 171 -29.22 -14.64 -5.59
CA ARG A 171 -30.47 -14.71 -4.84
C ARG A 171 -30.77 -13.41 -4.12
N SER A 172 -32.02 -13.23 -3.68
CA SER A 172 -32.38 -12.11 -2.80
C SER A 172 -31.77 -12.30 -1.42
N CYS A 173 -31.33 -11.19 -0.81
CA CYS A 173 -30.72 -11.23 0.52
C CYS A 173 -31.68 -11.75 1.59
N SER A 174 -31.14 -12.52 2.53
CA SER A 174 -31.94 -13.23 3.55
C SER A 174 -31.90 -12.58 4.94
N GLY A 175 -31.13 -11.51 5.09
CA GLY A 175 -30.86 -10.80 6.35
C GLY A 175 -31.98 -9.87 6.84
N TRP A 176 -32.08 -9.70 8.16
CA TRP A 176 -32.98 -8.72 8.77
C TRP A 176 -32.37 -7.32 8.64
N GLY A 177 -33.01 -6.44 7.86
CA GLY A 177 -32.51 -5.09 7.60
C GLY A 177 -31.94 -4.87 6.20
N SER A 178 -31.88 -5.92 5.37
CA SER A 178 -31.49 -5.81 3.95
C SER A 178 -32.48 -4.94 3.17
N SER A 179 -31.95 -4.21 2.20
CA SER A 179 -32.73 -3.42 1.24
C SER A 179 -33.63 -4.33 0.39
N SER A 180 -34.71 -3.76 -0.14
CA SER A 180 -35.71 -4.53 -0.90
C SER A 180 -35.20 -5.06 -2.25
N ASP A 181 -34.13 -4.44 -2.76
CA ASP A 181 -33.44 -4.72 -4.01
C ASP A 181 -32.09 -5.43 -3.80
N CYS A 182 -31.75 -5.78 -2.56
CA CYS A 182 -30.53 -6.49 -2.23
C CYS A 182 -30.46 -7.86 -2.89
N VAL A 183 -29.33 -8.13 -3.55
CA VAL A 183 -28.95 -9.45 -4.05
C VAL A 183 -27.60 -9.88 -3.50
N GLU A 184 -27.44 -11.19 -3.36
CA GLU A 184 -26.21 -11.81 -2.87
C GLU A 184 -25.80 -13.00 -3.74
N ILE A 185 -24.49 -13.22 -3.82
CA ILE A 185 -23.85 -14.34 -4.52
C ILE A 185 -22.93 -15.09 -3.57
N PRO A 186 -22.64 -16.39 -3.79
CA PRO A 186 -21.69 -17.08 -2.93
C PRO A 186 -20.27 -16.53 -3.17
N VAL A 187 -19.46 -16.39 -2.12
CA VAL A 187 -18.07 -15.92 -2.24
C VAL A 187 -17.20 -16.89 -3.05
N VAL A 188 -17.55 -18.18 -3.02
CA VAL A 188 -16.99 -19.23 -3.88
C VAL A 188 -18.10 -19.80 -4.77
N PRO A 189 -18.04 -19.60 -6.10
CA PRO A 189 -18.98 -20.21 -7.03
C PRO A 189 -18.95 -21.75 -7.01
N ASN A 190 -19.99 -22.37 -7.55
CA ASN A 190 -20.06 -23.82 -7.72
C ASN A 190 -19.05 -24.32 -8.78
N SER A 191 -19.06 -25.63 -9.06
CA SER A 191 -18.14 -26.25 -10.02
C SER A 191 -18.24 -25.73 -11.45
N ASP A 192 -19.38 -25.14 -11.83
CA ASP A 192 -19.60 -24.60 -13.17
C ASP A 192 -19.03 -23.19 -13.31
N ARG A 193 -18.81 -22.48 -12.19
CA ARG A 193 -18.18 -21.16 -12.11
C ARG A 193 -18.74 -20.14 -13.12
N ASP A 194 -20.06 -20.17 -13.27
CA ASP A 194 -20.83 -19.30 -14.18
C ASP A 194 -21.22 -18.01 -13.43
N CYS A 195 -20.44 -16.95 -13.66
CA CYS A 195 -20.64 -15.64 -13.05
C CYS A 195 -21.37 -14.65 -13.96
N ASP A 196 -21.62 -15.01 -15.22
CA ASP A 196 -22.45 -14.23 -16.13
C ASP A 196 -23.24 -15.16 -17.06
N THR A 197 -24.51 -15.38 -16.71
CA THR A 197 -25.41 -16.26 -17.47
C THR A 197 -25.74 -15.77 -18.89
N ASN A 198 -25.35 -14.54 -19.26
CA ASN A 198 -25.47 -14.02 -20.62
C ASN A 198 -24.26 -14.38 -21.49
N ILE A 199 -23.16 -14.82 -20.90
CA ILE A 199 -21.96 -15.27 -21.59
C ILE A 199 -22.00 -16.79 -21.71
N ALA A 200 -21.72 -17.29 -22.91
CA ALA A 200 -21.65 -18.73 -23.12
C ALA A 200 -20.32 -19.25 -22.58
N ALA A 201 -20.35 -20.31 -21.76
CA ALA A 201 -19.15 -20.97 -21.22
C ALA A 201 -18.08 -21.37 -22.27
N THR A 202 -18.44 -21.45 -23.55
CA THR A 202 -17.50 -21.67 -24.67
C THR A 202 -16.64 -20.46 -25.02
N ALA A 203 -16.87 -19.30 -24.41
CA ALA A 203 -16.17 -18.06 -24.73
C ALA A 203 -14.74 -17.98 -24.15
N GLU A 204 -14.38 -18.87 -23.22
CA GLU A 204 -13.07 -18.90 -22.53
C GLU A 204 -12.70 -17.56 -21.87
N ILE A 205 -13.72 -16.85 -21.35
CA ILE A 205 -13.57 -15.59 -20.61
C ILE A 205 -13.73 -15.90 -19.13
N ASP A 206 -12.88 -15.31 -18.28
CA ASP A 206 -13.09 -15.33 -16.84
C ASP A 206 -14.19 -14.31 -16.46
N GLU A 207 -15.41 -14.79 -16.39
CA GLU A 207 -16.62 -14.04 -16.03
C GLU A 207 -16.60 -13.60 -14.56
N CYS A 208 -15.89 -14.35 -13.70
CA CYS A 208 -15.84 -14.11 -12.27
C CYS A 208 -14.75 -13.12 -11.85
N ARG A 209 -13.93 -12.66 -12.81
CA ARG A 209 -12.81 -11.76 -12.54
C ARG A 209 -13.29 -10.49 -11.86
N LEU A 210 -12.43 -9.92 -11.04
CA LEU A 210 -12.68 -8.69 -10.30
C LEU A 210 -11.61 -7.66 -10.66
N MET A 211 -11.99 -6.39 -10.65
CA MET A 211 -11.05 -5.28 -10.76
C MET A 211 -11.15 -4.42 -9.51
N LEU A 212 -10.00 -4.00 -8.99
CA LEU A 212 -9.89 -3.03 -7.92
C LEU A 212 -9.23 -1.77 -8.47
N TRP A 213 -9.76 -0.62 -8.07
CA TRP A 213 -9.17 0.68 -8.35
C TRP A 213 -8.81 1.36 -7.05
N LEU A 214 -7.66 2.02 -7.06
CA LEU A 214 -7.23 2.92 -6.02
C LEU A 214 -7.10 4.31 -6.63
N ASN A 215 -7.70 5.30 -5.99
CA ASN A 215 -7.38 6.70 -6.18
C ASN A 215 -7.03 7.27 -4.81
N ALA A 216 -5.78 7.69 -4.64
CA ALA A 216 -5.28 8.10 -3.35
C ALA A 216 -4.22 9.20 -3.45
N SER A 217 -4.08 9.99 -2.40
CA SER A 217 -2.97 10.93 -2.24
C SER A 217 -1.92 10.41 -1.26
N LEU A 218 -0.66 10.74 -1.52
CA LEU A 218 0.48 10.50 -0.64
C LEU A 218 1.06 11.83 -0.14
N THR A 219 1.48 11.84 1.11
CA THR A 219 2.34 12.88 1.69
C THR A 219 3.78 12.40 1.68
N ILE A 220 4.69 13.22 1.15
CA ILE A 220 6.13 12.95 1.06
C ILE A 220 6.86 13.91 2.01
N ASN A 221 7.39 13.37 3.10
CA ASN A 221 8.12 14.17 4.08
C ASN A 221 9.61 14.23 3.77
N ASN A 222 10.28 15.31 4.20
CA ASN A 222 11.74 15.45 4.15
C ASN A 222 12.36 15.48 2.73
N ILE A 223 11.65 16.03 1.74
CA ILE A 223 12.21 16.45 0.45
C ILE A 223 12.21 17.97 0.40
N ASN A 224 13.38 18.59 0.37
CA ASN A 224 13.53 20.05 0.30
C ASN A 224 14.17 20.52 -1.01
N SER A 225 14.96 19.67 -1.67
CA SER A 225 15.69 20.00 -2.89
C SER A 225 15.72 18.81 -3.85
N PRO A 226 14.96 18.82 -4.96
CA PRO A 226 14.86 17.70 -5.88
C PRO A 226 16.01 17.61 -6.91
N ASP A 227 17.12 18.32 -6.67
CA ASP A 227 18.30 18.31 -7.55
C ASP A 227 19.05 16.98 -7.47
N GLU A 228 19.02 16.33 -6.31
CA GLU A 228 19.58 15.01 -6.06
C GLU A 228 18.65 14.28 -5.11
N PHE A 229 18.21 13.08 -5.46
CA PHE A 229 17.38 12.27 -4.58
C PHE A 229 17.51 10.77 -4.87
N THR A 230 17.16 9.95 -3.90
CA THR A 230 17.06 8.49 -4.04
C THR A 230 15.61 8.07 -3.82
N ILE A 231 15.10 7.20 -4.69
CA ILE A 231 13.90 6.39 -4.42
C ILE A 231 14.36 5.02 -3.94
N ALA A 232 13.85 4.59 -2.79
CA ALA A 232 13.96 3.25 -2.28
C ALA A 232 12.61 2.55 -2.43
N PHE A 233 12.59 1.31 -2.90
CA PHE A 233 11.37 0.54 -3.07
C PHE A 233 11.54 -0.87 -2.50
N ASN A 234 10.63 -1.28 -1.61
CA ASN A 234 10.62 -2.62 -1.04
C ASN A 234 9.92 -3.60 -2.00
N ALA A 235 10.71 -4.29 -2.81
CA ALA A 235 10.25 -5.27 -3.80
C ALA A 235 9.91 -6.65 -3.20
N SER A 236 9.93 -6.78 -1.87
CA SER A 236 9.85 -8.10 -1.28
C SER A 236 8.47 -8.72 -1.34
N ASN A 237 8.41 -9.99 -1.74
CA ASN A 237 7.19 -10.73 -2.02
C ASN A 237 6.33 -10.12 -3.16
N LEU A 238 6.93 -9.32 -4.06
CA LEU A 238 6.21 -8.71 -5.17
C LEU A 238 6.56 -9.36 -6.51
N SER A 239 5.53 -9.55 -7.33
CA SER A 239 5.65 -9.99 -8.73
C SER A 239 4.41 -9.56 -9.53
N ASN A 240 4.52 -9.49 -10.86
CA ASN A 240 3.43 -9.13 -11.78
C ASN A 240 2.82 -7.74 -11.53
N ILE A 241 3.62 -6.83 -10.97
CA ILE A 241 3.25 -5.46 -10.64
C ILE A 241 4.15 -4.48 -11.39
N VAL A 242 3.58 -3.36 -11.82
CA VAL A 242 4.32 -2.26 -12.45
C VAL A 242 4.05 -0.98 -11.67
N TYR A 243 5.11 -0.25 -11.31
CA TYR A 243 4.98 1.13 -10.83
C TYR A 243 5.56 2.07 -11.86
N ASN A 244 4.83 3.12 -12.17
CA ASN A 244 5.25 4.22 -13.02
C ASN A 244 5.29 5.48 -12.16
N PHE A 245 6.49 6.02 -11.95
CA PHE A 245 6.71 7.29 -11.28
C PHE A 245 6.83 8.38 -12.32
N HIS A 246 5.90 9.33 -12.31
CA HIS A 246 5.95 10.53 -13.14
C HIS A 246 6.52 11.68 -12.33
N PHE A 247 7.69 12.16 -12.72
CA PHE A 247 8.32 13.30 -12.06
C PHE A 247 7.87 14.61 -12.69
N PRO A 248 7.73 15.70 -11.91
CA PRO A 248 7.53 17.02 -12.48
C PRO A 248 8.75 17.41 -13.33
N HIS A 249 8.52 18.19 -14.38
CA HIS A 249 9.60 18.63 -15.28
C HIS A 249 10.74 19.29 -14.49
N THR A 250 11.92 18.68 -14.59
CA THR A 250 13.13 19.13 -13.89
C THR A 250 14.29 19.10 -14.88
N GLU A 251 14.91 20.27 -15.09
CA GLU A 251 15.96 20.43 -16.11
C GLU A 251 17.17 19.55 -15.77
N GLU A 252 17.68 18.82 -16.76
CA GLU A 252 18.84 17.91 -16.65
C GLU A 252 18.67 16.73 -15.67
N LEU A 253 17.46 16.50 -15.13
CA LEU A 253 17.18 15.34 -14.30
C LEU A 253 17.49 14.06 -15.08
N ARG A 254 18.15 13.12 -14.42
CA ARG A 254 18.42 11.79 -14.96
C ARG A 254 18.70 10.81 -13.85
N LEU A 255 18.61 9.53 -14.20
CA LEU A 255 19.05 8.43 -13.35
C LEU A 255 20.59 8.37 -13.34
N ASP A 256 21.19 8.50 -12.16
CA ASP A 256 22.63 8.36 -11.91
C ASP A 256 23.01 6.89 -11.70
N MET A 257 22.20 6.16 -10.92
CA MET A 257 22.45 4.77 -10.60
C MET A 257 21.14 4.05 -10.26
N TRP A 258 21.05 2.79 -10.68
CA TRP A 258 19.98 1.88 -10.28
C TRP A 258 20.60 0.62 -9.70
N GLU A 259 20.10 0.17 -8.55
CA GLU A 259 20.61 -1.00 -7.85
C GLU A 259 19.45 -1.88 -7.36
N GLU A 260 19.62 -3.18 -7.57
CA GLU A 260 18.81 -4.25 -6.98
C GLU A 260 19.63 -4.86 -5.84
N CYS A 261 19.09 -4.83 -4.63
CA CYS A 261 19.80 -5.18 -3.40
C CYS A 261 19.08 -6.31 -2.67
N GLU A 262 19.68 -7.50 -2.74
CA GLU A 262 19.22 -8.68 -2.02
C GLU A 262 19.70 -8.74 -0.57
N GLY A 263 19.00 -9.55 0.23
CA GLY A 263 19.48 -9.98 1.54
C GLY A 263 18.82 -9.25 2.71
N ARG A 264 17.75 -8.49 2.47
CA ARG A 264 16.92 -7.94 3.55
C ARG A 264 16.30 -9.10 4.33
N ASN A 265 16.39 -9.05 5.66
CA ASN A 265 15.75 -10.06 6.49
C ASN A 265 14.25 -9.74 6.65
N VAL A 266 13.39 -10.44 5.91
CA VAL A 266 11.94 -10.21 5.97
C VAL A 266 11.29 -10.77 7.25
N GLU A 267 12.04 -11.50 8.10
CA GLU A 267 11.55 -12.08 9.35
C GLU A 267 11.66 -11.12 10.55
N VAL A 268 12.29 -9.96 10.38
CA VAL A 268 12.30 -8.88 11.39
C VAL A 268 11.03 -8.05 11.23
N GLU A 269 10.46 -7.56 12.34
CA GLU A 269 9.24 -6.75 12.32
C GLU A 269 9.37 -5.59 11.31
N ILE A 270 8.30 -5.33 10.57
CA ILE A 270 8.24 -4.36 9.47
C ILE A 270 8.58 -2.95 9.97
N ASP A 271 8.44 -2.69 11.27
CA ASP A 271 8.73 -1.42 11.94
C ASP A 271 10.25 -1.13 12.11
N GLU A 272 11.11 -2.16 12.14
CA GLU A 272 12.56 -2.04 12.28
C GLU A 272 13.29 -2.36 10.96
N TYR A 273 14.14 -1.44 10.49
CA TYR A 273 14.97 -1.69 9.30
C TYR A 273 15.83 -2.95 9.51
N ALA A 274 15.55 -3.99 8.72
CA ALA A 274 15.99 -5.36 8.98
C ALA A 274 17.42 -5.69 8.49
N GLY A 275 18.37 -4.77 8.62
CA GLY A 275 19.76 -4.98 8.18
C GLY A 275 20.68 -3.77 8.29
N GLU A 276 21.96 -3.94 7.93
CA GLU A 276 22.82 -2.80 7.60
C GLU A 276 22.48 -2.36 6.17
N ALA A 277 22.20 -1.07 5.98
CA ALA A 277 21.89 -0.57 4.64
C ALA A 277 23.09 -0.76 3.71
N PRO A 278 22.89 -1.27 2.48
CA PRO A 278 23.97 -1.53 1.56
C PRO A 278 24.70 -0.23 1.22
N LEU A 279 26.00 -0.28 0.96
CA LEU A 279 26.68 0.89 0.43
C LEU A 279 26.31 1.06 -1.04
N ARG A 280 26.15 2.30 -1.49
CA ARG A 280 25.95 2.60 -2.91
C ARG A 280 27.04 1.96 -3.76
N GLY A 281 26.63 1.30 -4.84
CA GLY A 281 27.49 0.59 -5.78
C GLY A 281 28.02 -0.75 -5.27
N THR A 282 27.47 -1.28 -4.16
CA THR A 282 27.91 -2.57 -3.59
C THR A 282 26.87 -3.67 -3.71
N CYS A 283 25.66 -3.35 -4.16
CA CYS A 283 24.62 -4.35 -4.34
C CYS A 283 24.96 -5.31 -5.48
N LEU A 284 24.65 -6.59 -5.26
CA LEU A 284 24.80 -7.67 -6.23
C LEU A 284 23.40 -8.19 -6.57
N GLY A 285 22.69 -7.46 -7.42
CA GLY A 285 21.39 -7.88 -7.94
C GLY A 285 21.47 -9.16 -8.77
N ASP A 286 20.40 -9.94 -8.80
CA ASP A 286 20.27 -11.16 -9.60
C ASP A 286 19.60 -10.92 -10.96
N ALA A 287 19.28 -9.66 -11.28
CA ALA A 287 18.60 -9.17 -12.47
C ALA A 287 17.17 -9.73 -12.60
N SER A 288 16.51 -9.97 -11.48
CA SER A 288 15.14 -10.47 -11.43
C SER A 288 14.12 -9.35 -11.64
N SER A 289 14.38 -8.18 -11.07
CA SER A 289 13.63 -6.94 -11.27
C SER A 289 14.17 -6.12 -12.44
N SER A 290 13.30 -5.32 -13.05
CA SER A 290 13.69 -4.46 -14.19
C SER A 290 13.17 -3.04 -14.07
N TYR A 291 13.79 -2.12 -14.82
CA TYR A 291 13.38 -0.73 -14.88
C TYR A 291 13.40 -0.18 -16.31
N GLN A 292 12.60 0.86 -16.53
CA GLN A 292 12.60 1.66 -17.74
C GLN A 292 12.60 3.15 -17.36
N LEU A 293 13.31 3.96 -18.15
CA LEU A 293 13.27 5.42 -18.03
C LEU A 293 12.84 6.01 -19.37
N ILE A 294 11.80 6.83 -19.35
CA ILE A 294 11.22 7.48 -20.53
C ILE A 294 11.24 8.99 -20.30
N GLU A 295 11.82 9.73 -21.24
CA GLU A 295 11.67 11.18 -21.32
C GLU A 295 10.42 11.50 -22.14
N ASN A 296 9.49 12.22 -21.53
CA ASN A 296 8.22 12.61 -22.12
C ASN A 296 8.39 13.80 -23.07
N ASP A 297 7.39 14.04 -23.93
CA ASP A 297 7.42 15.13 -24.92
C ASP A 297 7.54 16.54 -24.29
N ASP A 298 7.15 16.69 -23.03
CA ASP A 298 7.25 17.93 -22.25
C ASP A 298 8.57 18.06 -21.47
N GLY A 299 9.48 17.08 -21.59
CA GLY A 299 10.76 17.02 -20.89
C GLY A 299 10.66 16.47 -19.46
N SER A 300 9.47 16.06 -18.99
CA SER A 300 9.34 15.31 -17.74
C SER A 300 9.88 13.87 -17.89
N LEU A 301 10.18 13.21 -16.77
CA LEU A 301 10.66 11.83 -16.77
C LEU A 301 9.62 10.90 -16.18
N THR A 302 9.45 9.74 -16.81
CA THR A 302 8.73 8.60 -16.27
C THR A 302 9.71 7.48 -15.95
N TYR A 303 9.77 7.08 -14.68
CA TYR A 303 10.55 5.96 -14.19
C TYR A 303 9.62 4.79 -13.88
N SER A 304 9.76 3.70 -14.63
CA SER A 304 8.96 2.49 -14.45
C SER A 304 9.79 1.38 -13.82
N ILE A 305 9.21 0.65 -12.87
CA ILE A 305 9.80 -0.58 -12.31
C ILE A 305 8.85 -1.74 -12.44
N GLU A 306 9.43 -2.91 -12.72
CA GLU A 306 8.75 -4.20 -12.69
C GLU A 306 9.49 -5.10 -11.69
N PRO A 307 9.13 -5.03 -10.40
CA PRO A 307 9.66 -5.92 -9.38
C PRO A 307 9.28 -7.37 -9.65
N ASN A 308 10.22 -8.28 -9.47
CA ASN A 308 9.94 -9.70 -9.60
C ASN A 308 10.88 -10.49 -8.69
N MET A 309 10.39 -10.87 -7.52
CA MET A 309 11.14 -11.68 -6.56
C MET A 309 10.91 -13.18 -6.77
N PRO A 310 11.87 -13.93 -7.33
CA PRO A 310 11.73 -15.38 -7.51
C PRO A 310 12.04 -16.19 -6.25
N ILE A 311 12.77 -15.63 -5.27
CA ILE A 311 13.32 -16.37 -4.13
C ILE A 311 12.82 -15.81 -2.79
N TRP A 312 11.71 -16.38 -2.32
CA TRP A 312 11.25 -16.18 -0.94
C TRP A 312 12.01 -17.10 0.05
N PRO A 313 12.38 -16.65 1.28
CA PRO A 313 12.04 -15.40 1.96
C PRO A 313 13.19 -14.36 1.99
N ILE A 314 14.07 -14.34 0.98
CA ILE A 314 15.13 -13.32 0.94
C ILE A 314 14.47 -12.02 0.47
N GLY A 315 14.57 -10.96 1.25
CA GLY A 315 14.01 -9.67 0.89
C GLY A 315 14.88 -8.94 -0.14
N GLU A 316 14.23 -8.12 -0.96
CA GLU A 316 14.78 -7.31 -2.04
C GLU A 316 14.37 -5.85 -1.84
N ASP A 317 15.34 -4.95 -1.99
CA ASP A 317 15.14 -3.50 -2.06
C ASP A 317 15.72 -2.97 -3.37
N LEU A 318 14.95 -2.12 -4.06
CA LEU A 318 15.39 -1.42 -5.27
C LEU A 318 15.76 0.03 -4.93
N PHE A 319 16.87 0.51 -5.45
CA PHE A 319 17.30 1.90 -5.29
C PHE A 319 17.50 2.56 -6.64
N ALA A 320 16.91 3.74 -6.81
CA ALA A 320 17.13 4.61 -7.97
C ALA A 320 17.62 5.99 -7.51
N ASP A 321 18.87 6.30 -7.85
CA ASP A 321 19.48 7.61 -7.60
C ASP A 321 19.25 8.52 -8.80
N PHE A 322 18.69 9.70 -8.55
CA PHE A 322 18.51 10.75 -9.54
C PHE A 322 19.39 11.96 -9.21
N THR A 323 19.84 12.64 -10.26
CA THR A 323 20.65 13.85 -10.14
C THR A 323 20.43 14.80 -11.32
N THR A 324 20.55 16.09 -11.07
CA THR A 324 20.68 17.16 -12.08
C THR A 324 22.13 17.62 -12.22
N ALA A 325 23.06 17.17 -11.36
CA ALA A 325 24.46 17.57 -11.44
C ALA A 325 25.05 17.19 -12.81
N PRO A 326 25.94 17.97 -13.42
CA PRO A 326 26.48 17.63 -14.74
C PRO A 326 27.25 16.31 -14.69
N ILE A 327 27.23 15.56 -15.80
CA ILE A 327 28.03 14.34 -15.93
C ILE A 327 29.50 14.70 -15.65
N PRO A 328 30.16 14.05 -14.66
CA PRO A 328 31.55 14.33 -14.36
C PRO A 328 32.40 14.16 -15.60
N ILE A 329 33.08 15.24 -16.01
CA ILE A 329 34.08 15.15 -17.07
C ILE A 329 35.31 14.49 -16.43
N ASP A 330 35.71 13.34 -16.96
CA ASP A 330 36.99 12.71 -16.63
C ASP A 330 38.11 13.61 -17.14
N ASN A 331 38.46 14.60 -16.31
CA ASN A 331 39.59 15.47 -16.57
C ASN A 331 40.85 14.69 -16.19
N PRO A 332 41.83 14.57 -17.09
CA PRO A 332 43.09 13.93 -16.74
C PRO A 332 43.69 14.63 -15.52
N PRO A 333 44.29 13.88 -14.58
CA PRO A 333 44.85 14.48 -13.38
C PRO A 333 45.84 15.58 -13.77
N ALA A 334 45.52 16.81 -13.37
CA ALA A 334 46.38 17.95 -13.63
C ALA A 334 47.43 18.03 -12.52
N TRP A 335 48.70 18.04 -12.91
CA TRP A 335 49.78 18.41 -11.99
C TRP A 335 49.53 19.85 -11.50
N THR A 336 49.26 20.00 -10.21
CA THR A 336 49.15 21.32 -9.58
C THR A 336 50.54 21.84 -9.22
N GLU A 337 50.67 23.11 -8.80
CA GLU A 337 51.94 23.60 -8.22
C GLU A 337 52.30 22.87 -6.91
N SER A 338 51.37 22.09 -6.34
CA SER A 338 51.59 21.20 -5.20
C SER A 338 52.06 19.80 -5.62
N ALA A 339 52.22 19.56 -6.92
CA ALA A 339 52.82 18.36 -7.45
C ALA A 339 54.24 18.21 -6.88
N PRO A 340 54.64 17.00 -6.47
CA PRO A 340 56.03 16.73 -6.11
C PRO A 340 56.94 17.04 -7.30
N GLU A 341 58.11 17.60 -7.01
CA GLU A 341 59.13 17.85 -8.03
C GLU A 341 59.50 16.53 -8.74
N ASP A 342 59.99 16.63 -9.98
CA ASP A 342 60.60 15.48 -10.65
C ASP A 342 61.64 14.84 -9.72
N ASP A 343 61.63 13.50 -9.65
CA ASP A 343 62.43 12.67 -8.74
C ASP A 343 62.11 12.81 -7.23
N ALA A 344 60.95 13.36 -6.87
CA ALA A 344 60.51 13.37 -5.48
C ALA A 344 60.29 11.95 -4.92
N TRP A 345 60.87 11.72 -3.75
CA TRP A 345 60.78 10.44 -3.04
C TRP A 345 59.57 10.43 -2.11
N PHE A 346 58.62 9.53 -2.34
CA PHE A 346 57.50 9.32 -1.43
C PHE A 346 57.90 8.37 -0.30
N PRO A 347 57.82 8.79 0.98
CA PRO A 347 58.12 7.90 2.10
C PRO A 347 57.05 6.80 2.19
N LYS A 348 57.49 5.55 2.05
CA LYS A 348 56.63 4.36 2.13
C LYS A 348 56.56 3.85 3.57
N SER A 349 55.35 3.72 4.12
CA SER A 349 55.16 3.29 5.52
C SER A 349 55.19 1.77 5.74
N SER A 350 55.28 0.92 4.71
CA SER A 350 55.44 -0.54 4.90
C SER A 350 56.04 -1.29 3.69
N GLY A 351 56.84 -2.33 3.97
CA GLY A 351 57.70 -3.06 3.02
C GLY A 351 57.04 -4.22 2.25
N GLY A 352 55.79 -4.10 1.83
CA GLY A 352 55.11 -5.09 0.98
C GLY A 352 55.26 -4.82 -0.52
N GLN A 353 55.10 -5.84 -1.37
CA GLN A 353 55.02 -5.69 -2.83
C GLN A 353 53.70 -4.99 -3.20
N GLN A 354 53.78 -3.93 -4.01
CA GLN A 354 52.61 -3.18 -4.49
C GLN A 354 52.77 -2.90 -5.97
N VAL A 355 51.69 -3.08 -6.72
CA VAL A 355 51.55 -2.64 -8.12
C VAL A 355 50.92 -1.25 -8.07
N ILE A 356 51.67 -0.21 -8.42
CA ILE A 356 51.19 1.19 -8.41
C ILE A 356 50.71 1.56 -9.83
N ALA A 357 49.84 0.72 -10.39
CA ALA A 357 49.42 0.63 -11.79
C ALA A 357 50.40 -0.12 -12.72
N ASN A 358 49.84 -1.07 -13.47
CA ASN A 358 50.46 -1.68 -14.66
C ASN A 358 49.81 -1.04 -15.88
N TRP A 359 50.55 -0.19 -16.59
CA TRP A 359 50.13 0.37 -17.87
C TRP A 359 50.71 -0.48 -19.01
N GLN A 360 50.14 -1.67 -19.17
CA GLN A 360 50.26 -2.49 -20.37
C GLN A 360 48.94 -3.22 -20.61
N GLU A 361 47.91 -2.48 -21.01
CA GLU A 361 47.23 -2.60 -22.32
C GLU A 361 46.27 -1.42 -22.52
#